data_AF-A0A939W5K0-F1
#
_entry.id   AF-A0A939W5K0-F1
#
_cell.length_a   1.000
_cell.length_b   1.000
_cell.length_c   1.000
_cell.angle_alpha   90.00
_cell.angle_beta   90.00
_cell.angle_gamma   90.00
#
_symmetry.space_group_name_H-M   'P 1'
#
loop_
_entity.id
_entity.type
_entity.pdbx_description
1 polymer ?
#
loop_
_entity_poly.entity_id
_entity_poly.type
_entity_poly.pdbx_seq_one_letter_code
_entity_poly.pdbx_strand_id
1 'polypeptide(L)'
;MQLKSIPKRLGYILGAQWTRDLSWTIFTILLARTSQGMLGQIMLALSYGYLVKTAADVGLNDFLLSTFARRDANPMRLLGEVTWFKLALLVVALGVTWLVCGWQNYSPELSLVVMCIAAGFGLDGVSDSFFALCQARGRQDVEMRIRIPAALAGIGWGIACVVMEAPVIAIAAFKPIESVLLMGFAVKALGRNPLTRFGWEQMKDLLAQLKVGLVFTGMAGCAMLYNKLNVFFLKKYGGDAAV
;
A
#
# COMPACT_ATOMS: atom_id res chain seq x y z
N MET A 1 -1.10 17.21 30.86
CA MET A 1 -2.56 16.91 30.86
C MET A 1 -3.07 16.76 29.42
N GLN A 2 -3.23 15.55 28.87
CA GLN A 2 -3.76 15.35 27.49
C GLN A 2 -4.71 14.13 27.32
N LEU A 3 -5.30 13.62 28.41
CA LEU A 3 -6.22 12.46 28.35
C LEU A 3 -7.55 12.75 27.61
N LYS A 4 -8.01 14.00 27.55
CA LYS A 4 -9.24 14.38 26.81
C LYS A 4 -9.08 14.38 25.28
N SER A 5 -7.86 14.26 24.75
CA SER A 5 -7.59 14.31 23.29
C SER A 5 -7.62 12.93 22.61
N ILE A 6 -7.43 11.86 23.39
CA ILE A 6 -7.39 10.47 22.91
C ILE A 6 -8.76 10.00 22.36
N PRO A 7 -9.90 10.17 23.06
CA PRO A 7 -11.18 9.72 22.52
C PRO A 7 -11.62 10.50 21.28
N LYS A 8 -11.27 11.80 21.20
CA LYS A 8 -11.58 12.62 20.02
C LYS A 8 -10.73 12.20 18.80
N ARG A 9 -9.44 11.91 19.01
CA ARG A 9 -8.56 11.35 17.96
C ARG A 9 -8.98 9.95 17.53
N LEU A 10 -9.31 9.07 18.49
CA LEU A 10 -9.86 7.75 18.19
C LEU A 10 -11.18 7.84 17.42
N GLY A 11 -12.08 8.76 17.77
CA GLY A 11 -13.32 8.98 17.03
C GLY A 11 -13.10 9.41 15.59
N TYR A 12 -12.13 10.29 15.32
CA TYR A 12 -11.78 10.67 13.95
C TYR A 12 -11.09 9.54 13.18
N ILE A 13 -10.20 8.78 13.83
CA ILE A 13 -9.51 7.64 13.20
C ILE A 13 -10.51 6.53 12.87
N LEU A 14 -11.40 6.20 13.81
CA LEU A 14 -12.46 5.22 13.61
C LEU A 14 -13.41 5.70 12.51
N GLY A 15 -13.95 6.92 12.60
CA GLY A 15 -14.88 7.44 11.58
C GLY A 15 -14.28 7.43 10.18
N ALA A 16 -13.01 7.82 10.06
CA ALA A 16 -12.26 7.78 8.82
C ALA A 16 -12.10 6.37 8.25
N GLN A 17 -11.72 5.42 9.10
CA GLN A 17 -11.52 4.03 8.71
C GLN A 17 -12.85 3.39 8.32
N TRP A 18 -13.91 3.64 9.10
CA TRP A 18 -15.27 3.23 8.78
C TRP A 18 -15.76 3.80 7.46
N THR A 19 -15.49 5.08 7.16
CA THR A 19 -15.91 5.68 5.89
C THR A 19 -15.21 4.98 4.73
N ARG A 20 -13.90 4.75 4.83
CA ARG A 20 -13.12 4.06 3.80
C ARG A 20 -13.61 2.62 3.60
N ASP A 21 -13.83 1.88 4.69
CA ASP A 21 -14.25 0.48 4.65
C ASP A 21 -15.70 0.34 4.14
N LEU A 22 -16.59 1.29 4.47
CA LEU A 22 -17.93 1.39 3.88
C LEU A 22 -17.88 1.67 2.38
N SER A 23 -17.08 2.66 1.94
CA SER A 23 -16.91 2.95 0.52
C SER A 23 -16.36 1.75 -0.26
N TRP A 24 -15.38 1.04 0.32
CA TRP A 24 -14.84 -0.19 -0.25
C TRP A 24 -15.89 -1.30 -0.37
N THR A 25 -16.72 -1.46 0.66
CA THR A 25 -17.81 -2.44 0.68
C THR A 25 -18.83 -2.14 -0.42
N ILE A 26 -19.25 -0.88 -0.54
CA ILE A 26 -20.18 -0.43 -1.59
C ILE A 26 -19.60 -0.70 -2.98
N PHE A 27 -18.34 -0.36 -3.21
CA PHE A 27 -17.65 -0.61 -4.48
C PHE A 27 -17.61 -2.11 -4.83
N THR A 28 -17.31 -2.96 -3.85
CA THR A 28 -17.26 -4.42 -4.05
C THR A 28 -18.64 -4.99 -4.36
N ILE A 29 -19.69 -4.52 -3.67
CA ILE A 29 -21.07 -4.95 -3.93
C ILE A 29 -21.51 -4.53 -5.34
N LEU A 30 -21.18 -3.31 -5.77
CA LEU A 30 -21.50 -2.84 -7.12
C LEU A 30 -20.79 -3.68 -8.19
N LEU A 31 -19.50 -3.96 -8.01
CA LEU A 31 -18.75 -4.85 -8.92
C LEU A 31 -19.36 -6.25 -8.99
N ALA A 32 -19.75 -6.82 -7.85
CA ALA A 32 -20.36 -8.14 -7.79
C ALA A 32 -21.69 -8.20 -8.55
N ARG A 33 -22.46 -7.10 -8.55
CA ARG A 33 -23.73 -6.99 -9.27
C ARG A 33 -23.53 -6.81 -10.78
N THR A 34 -22.51 -6.08 -11.21
CA THR A 34 -22.26 -5.83 -12.64
C THR A 34 -21.64 -7.04 -13.33
N SER A 35 -20.58 -7.65 -12.76
CA SER A 35 -19.97 -8.85 -13.33
C SER A 35 -19.07 -9.58 -12.33
N GLN A 36 -19.38 -10.87 -12.10
CA GLN A 36 -18.55 -11.76 -11.29
C GLN A 36 -17.13 -11.92 -11.88
N GLY A 37 -16.98 -11.87 -13.21
CA GLY A 37 -15.68 -11.97 -13.88
C GLY A 37 -14.77 -10.78 -13.59
N MET A 38 -15.32 -9.56 -13.65
CA MET A 38 -14.57 -8.33 -13.33
C MET A 38 -14.14 -8.29 -11.87
N LEU A 39 -15.01 -8.73 -10.95
CA LEU A 39 -14.68 -8.85 -9.54
C LEU A 39 -13.52 -9.82 -9.32
N GLY A 40 -13.54 -10.98 -9.98
CA GLY A 40 -12.45 -11.97 -9.88
C GLY A 40 -11.10 -11.41 -10.34
N GLN A 41 -11.08 -10.68 -11.47
CA GLN A 41 -9.88 -10.04 -11.98
C GLN A 41 -9.32 -8.97 -11.03
N ILE A 42 -10.19 -8.12 -10.47
CA ILE A 42 -9.80 -7.09 -9.51
C ILE A 42 -9.29 -7.72 -8.21
N MET A 43 -9.98 -8.73 -7.65
CA MET A 43 -9.54 -9.39 -6.41
C MET A 43 -8.19 -10.10 -6.56
N LEU A 44 -7.94 -10.70 -7.73
CA LEU A 44 -6.65 -11.29 -8.06
C LEU A 44 -5.58 -10.20 -8.15
N ALA A 45 -5.85 -9.10 -8.85
CA ALA A 45 -4.95 -7.96 -8.95
C ALA A 45 -4.64 -7.30 -7.60
N LEU A 46 -5.63 -7.15 -6.71
CA LEU A 46 -5.43 -6.70 -5.33
C LEU A 46 -4.50 -7.64 -4.57
N SER A 47 -4.71 -8.96 -4.72
CA SER A 47 -3.92 -9.98 -4.05
C SER A 47 -2.45 -9.98 -4.47
N TYR A 48 -2.16 -9.64 -5.73
CA TYR A 48 -0.80 -9.37 -6.21
C TYR A 48 -0.29 -8.02 -5.71
N GLY A 49 -1.12 -6.98 -5.71
CA GLY A 49 -0.78 -5.66 -5.17
C GLY A 49 -0.36 -5.71 -3.70
N TYR A 50 -1.05 -6.47 -2.86
CA TYR A 50 -0.65 -6.67 -1.46
C TYR A 50 0.71 -7.37 -1.30
N LEU A 51 1.03 -8.33 -2.17
CA LEU A 51 2.34 -8.97 -2.19
C LEU A 51 3.42 -7.98 -2.59
N VAL A 52 3.19 -7.20 -3.65
CA VAL A 52 4.12 -6.15 -4.11
C VAL A 52 4.32 -5.08 -3.05
N LYS A 53 3.25 -4.63 -2.39
CA LYS A 53 3.34 -3.68 -1.27
C LYS A 53 4.21 -4.24 -0.15
N THR A 54 4.02 -5.49 0.22
CA THR A 54 4.77 -6.13 1.32
C THR A 54 6.24 -6.33 0.96
N ALA A 55 6.51 -6.73 -0.28
CA ALA A 55 7.85 -6.83 -0.82
C ALA A 55 8.53 -5.46 -0.96
N ALA A 56 7.79 -4.39 -1.22
CA ALA A 56 8.32 -3.03 -1.29
C ALA A 56 8.52 -2.40 0.11
N ASP A 57 7.70 -2.79 1.09
CA ASP A 57 7.77 -2.24 2.44
C ASP A 57 8.92 -2.81 3.29
N VAL A 58 9.37 -4.06 3.06
CA VAL A 58 10.52 -4.73 3.72
C VAL A 58 10.70 -4.35 5.21
N GLY A 59 9.62 -4.28 5.99
CA GLY A 59 9.66 -3.91 7.41
C GLY A 59 10.34 -2.55 7.71
N LEU A 60 10.64 -1.76 6.67
CA LEU A 60 11.38 -0.50 6.74
C LEU A 60 10.58 0.57 7.48
N ASN A 61 9.24 0.49 7.44
CA ASN A 61 8.37 1.41 8.16
C ASN A 61 8.53 1.29 9.67
N ASP A 62 8.57 0.05 10.20
CA ASP A 62 8.75 -0.19 11.64
C ASP A 62 10.16 0.18 12.10
N PHE A 63 11.16 -0.10 11.25
CA PHE A 63 12.53 0.37 11.47
C PHE A 63 12.59 1.90 11.52
N LEU A 64 12.02 2.60 10.53
CA LEU A 64 11.96 4.06 10.48
C LEU A 64 11.24 4.64 11.70
N LEU A 65 10.10 4.06 12.09
CA LEU A 65 9.36 4.47 13.29
C LEU A 65 10.23 4.36 14.55
N SER A 66 10.93 3.23 14.73
CA SER A 66 11.80 3.01 15.88
C SER A 66 12.99 3.99 15.93
N THR A 67 13.62 4.26 14.79
CA THR A 67 14.77 5.18 14.69
C THR A 67 14.34 6.64 14.84
N PHE A 68 13.20 7.03 14.28
CA PHE A 68 12.65 8.37 14.46
C PHE A 68 12.17 8.63 15.88
N ALA A 69 11.62 7.61 16.56
CA ALA A 69 11.23 7.72 17.97
C ALA A 69 12.43 7.94 18.89
N ARG A 70 13.61 7.38 18.55
CA ARG A 70 14.86 7.55 19.32
C ARG A 70 15.58 8.88 19.07
N ARG A 71 15.15 9.68 18.07
CA ARG A 71 15.79 10.95 17.64
C ARG A 71 17.26 10.84 17.20
N ASP A 72 17.76 9.63 16.94
CA ASP A 72 19.18 9.38 16.68
C ASP A 72 19.69 9.86 15.30
N ALA A 73 18.81 10.24 14.37
CA ALA A 73 19.20 10.57 12.99
C ALA A 73 18.46 11.79 12.41
N ASN A 74 19.09 12.45 11.44
CA ASN A 74 18.48 13.52 10.64
C ASN A 74 17.26 12.98 9.86
N PRO A 75 16.02 13.30 10.29
CA PRO A 75 14.84 12.54 9.90
C PRO A 75 14.47 12.67 8.42
N MET A 76 14.81 13.81 7.80
CA MET A 76 14.53 14.06 6.39
C MET A 76 15.50 13.35 5.44
N ARG A 77 16.73 13.11 5.89
CA ARG A 77 17.76 12.45 5.08
C ARG A 77 17.53 10.94 5.05
N LEU A 78 17.29 10.35 6.22
CA LEU A 78 16.93 8.93 6.36
C LEU A 78 15.63 8.60 5.60
N LEU A 79 14.64 9.50 5.63
CA LEU A 79 13.41 9.34 4.86
C LEU A 79 13.69 9.29 3.35
N GLY A 80 14.53 10.18 2.82
CA GLY A 80 14.88 10.22 1.41
C GLY A 80 15.58 8.94 0.94
N GLU A 81 16.53 8.45 1.75
CA GLU A 81 17.28 7.22 1.46
C GLU A 81 16.37 5.97 1.49
N VAL A 82 15.50 5.83 2.50
CA VAL A 82 14.54 4.73 2.54
C VAL A 82 13.51 4.82 1.41
N THR A 83 13.06 6.02 1.07
CA THR A 83 12.11 6.22 -0.05
C THR A 83 12.74 5.77 -1.36
N TRP A 84 14.01 6.12 -1.62
CA TRP A 84 14.76 5.67 -2.79
C TRP A 84 14.95 4.15 -2.81
N PHE A 85 15.31 3.56 -1.67
CA PHE A 85 15.48 2.11 -1.55
C PHE A 85 14.16 1.37 -1.80
N LYS A 86 13.05 1.84 -1.24
CA LYS A 86 11.72 1.29 -1.50
C LYS A 86 11.29 1.46 -2.96
N LEU A 87 11.65 2.56 -3.60
CA LEU A 87 11.36 2.78 -5.02
C LEU A 87 12.15 1.79 -5.90
N ALA A 88 13.42 1.53 -5.56
CA ALA A 88 14.20 0.49 -6.21
C ALA A 88 13.61 -0.91 -6.00
N LEU A 89 13.24 -1.26 -4.77
CA LEU A 89 12.57 -2.52 -4.44
C LEU A 89 11.22 -2.66 -5.15
N LEU A 90 10.47 -1.57 -5.27
CA LEU A 90 9.22 -1.54 -6.01
C LEU A 90 9.43 -1.89 -7.48
N VAL A 91 10.43 -1.31 -8.14
CA VAL A 91 10.75 -1.64 -9.55
C VAL A 91 11.10 -3.12 -9.68
N VAL A 92 11.88 -3.68 -8.75
CA VAL A 92 12.20 -5.12 -8.73
C VAL A 92 10.93 -5.96 -8.52
N ALA A 93 10.08 -5.61 -7.56
CA ALA A 93 8.84 -6.34 -7.28
C ALA A 93 7.84 -6.30 -8.45
N LEU A 94 7.75 -5.16 -9.14
CA LEU A 94 6.96 -5.02 -10.36
C LEU A 94 7.53 -5.86 -11.51
N GLY A 95 8.85 -5.90 -11.67
CA GLY A 95 9.52 -6.77 -12.65
C GLY A 95 9.27 -8.26 -12.39
N VAL A 96 9.33 -8.70 -11.12
CA VAL A 96 8.99 -10.07 -10.72
C VAL A 96 7.51 -10.36 -11.00
N THR A 97 6.61 -9.43 -10.68
CA THR A 97 5.17 -9.59 -10.93
C THR A 97 4.89 -9.75 -12.42
N TRP A 98 5.55 -8.97 -13.28
CA TRP A 98 5.47 -9.10 -14.73
C TRP A 98 5.91 -10.50 -15.21
N LEU A 99 7.06 -10.99 -14.72
CA LEU A 99 7.57 -12.32 -15.05
C LEU A 99 6.60 -13.43 -14.61
N VAL A 100 6.02 -13.32 -13.41
CA VAL A 100 5.04 -14.28 -12.90
C VAL A 100 3.74 -14.25 -13.73
N CYS A 101 3.26 -13.07 -14.12
CA CYS A 101 2.11 -12.93 -15.01
C CYS A 101 2.37 -13.57 -16.38
N GLY A 102 3.57 -13.39 -16.93
CA GLY A 102 4.00 -14.03 -18.18
C GLY A 102 4.08 -15.54 -18.05
N TRP A 103 4.61 -16.06 -16.93
CA TRP A 103 4.72 -17.51 -16.71
C TRP A 103 3.35 -18.18 -16.51
N GLN A 104 2.39 -17.48 -15.90
CA GLN A 104 1.02 -17.97 -15.72
C GLN A 104 0.13 -17.84 -16.97
N ASN A 105 0.66 -17.35 -18.10
CA ASN A 105 -0.06 -17.17 -19.36
C ASN A 105 -1.41 -16.43 -19.19
N TYR A 106 -1.44 -15.38 -18.36
CA TYR A 106 -2.63 -14.54 -18.23
C TYR A 106 -2.88 -13.74 -19.52
N SER A 107 -4.15 -13.36 -19.76
CA SER A 107 -4.47 -12.47 -20.87
C SER A 107 -3.70 -11.14 -20.73
N PRO A 108 -3.33 -10.49 -21.84
CA PRO A 108 -2.60 -9.23 -21.80
C PRO A 108 -3.38 -8.13 -21.06
N GLU A 109 -4.71 -8.14 -21.16
CA GLU A 109 -5.59 -7.23 -20.42
C GLU A 109 -5.51 -7.44 -18.90
N LEU A 110 -5.56 -8.69 -18.42
CA LEU A 110 -5.46 -9.00 -17.00
C LEU A 110 -4.07 -8.63 -16.45
N SER A 111 -3.01 -8.89 -17.22
CA SER A 111 -1.65 -8.54 -16.82
C SER A 111 -1.49 -7.03 -16.64
N LEU A 112 -2.08 -6.22 -17.52
CA LEU A 112 -2.10 -4.76 -17.38
C LEU A 112 -2.87 -4.30 -16.14
N VAL A 113 -4.03 -4.90 -15.87
CA VAL A 113 -4.83 -4.61 -14.66
C VAL A 113 -4.05 -4.93 -13.38
N VAL A 114 -3.41 -6.11 -13.34
CA VAL A 114 -2.55 -6.53 -12.22
C VAL A 114 -1.39 -5.55 -12.04
N MET A 115 -0.72 -5.17 -13.13
CA MET A 115 0.39 -4.21 -13.09
C MET A 115 -0.05 -2.82 -12.62
N CYS A 116 -1.18 -2.31 -13.09
CA CYS A 116 -1.73 -1.03 -12.65
C CYS A 116 -2.02 -1.02 -11.14
N ILE A 117 -2.73 -2.03 -10.65
CA ILE A 117 -3.06 -2.12 -9.22
C ILE A 117 -1.81 -2.36 -8.38
N ALA A 118 -0.89 -3.22 -8.83
CA ALA A 118 0.38 -3.48 -8.15
C ALA A 118 1.26 -2.24 -8.07
N ALA A 119 1.32 -1.43 -9.13
CA ALA A 119 2.04 -0.16 -9.12
C ALA A 119 1.44 0.82 -8.11
N GLY A 120 0.10 0.93 -8.04
CA GLY A 120 -0.58 1.74 -7.03
C GLY A 120 -0.25 1.29 -5.61
N PHE A 121 -0.43 0.00 -5.30
CA PHE A 121 -0.09 -0.56 -3.99
C PHE A 121 1.39 -0.39 -3.62
N GLY A 122 2.28 -0.48 -4.59
CA GLY A 122 3.69 -0.20 -4.43
C GLY A 122 3.99 1.24 -4.05
N LEU A 123 3.37 2.20 -4.75
CA LEU A 123 3.46 3.62 -4.44
C LEU A 123 2.86 3.95 -3.06
N ASP A 124 1.82 3.22 -2.63
CA ASP A 124 1.31 3.32 -1.26
C ASP A 124 2.38 2.92 -0.23
N GLY A 125 3.11 1.81 -0.46
CA GLY A 125 4.22 1.39 0.43
C GLY A 125 5.36 2.41 0.49
N VAL A 126 5.66 3.07 -0.64
CA VAL A 126 6.60 4.20 -0.66
C VAL A 126 6.09 5.36 0.19
N SER A 127 4.81 5.73 0.01
CA SER A 127 4.14 6.80 0.75
C SER A 127 3.99 6.51 2.25
N ASP A 128 3.89 5.23 2.64
CA ASP A 128 3.83 4.80 4.04
C ASP A 128 5.08 5.22 4.84
N SER A 129 6.24 5.36 4.18
CA SER A 129 7.47 5.86 4.81
C SER A 129 7.32 7.31 5.30
N PHE A 130 6.59 8.14 4.54
CA PHE A 130 6.28 9.51 4.95
C PHE A 130 5.33 9.53 6.15
N PHE A 131 4.31 8.67 6.12
CA PHE A 131 3.36 8.57 7.22
C PHE A 131 4.03 8.06 8.51
N ALA A 132 4.97 7.11 8.41
CA ALA A 132 5.82 6.70 9.53
C ALA A 132 6.55 7.89 10.19
N LEU A 133 7.09 8.82 9.39
CA LEU A 133 7.70 10.04 9.94
C LEU A 133 6.67 10.98 10.61
N CYS A 134 5.48 11.13 10.01
CA CYS A 134 4.40 11.92 10.60
C CYS A 134 3.93 11.34 11.94
N GLN A 135 3.81 10.02 12.04
CA GLN A 135 3.43 9.29 13.26
C GLN A 135 4.50 9.46 14.35
N ALA A 136 5.79 9.28 14.01
CA ALA A 136 6.88 9.49 14.95
C ALA A 136 6.93 10.92 15.52
N ARG A 137 6.43 11.92 14.77
CA ARG A 137 6.30 13.32 15.22
C ARG A 137 4.98 13.63 15.93
N GLY A 138 4.11 12.63 16.16
CA GLY A 138 2.79 12.82 16.77
C GLY A 138 1.80 13.62 15.90
N ARG A 139 2.05 13.74 14.58
CA ARG A 139 1.21 14.47 13.61
C ARG A 139 0.23 13.54 12.87
N GLN A 140 -0.37 12.58 13.57
CA GLN A 140 -1.39 11.67 13.03
C GLN A 140 -2.59 12.41 12.42
N ASP A 141 -2.90 13.61 12.91
CA ASP A 141 -3.97 14.46 12.36
C ASP A 141 -3.74 14.82 10.88
N VAL A 142 -2.48 14.95 10.44
CA VAL A 142 -2.13 15.28 9.05
C VAL A 142 -2.24 14.05 8.15
N GLU A 143 -1.79 12.90 8.65
CA GLU A 143 -1.91 11.62 7.94
C GLU A 143 -3.37 11.33 7.57
N MET A 144 -4.27 11.44 8.55
CA MET A 144 -5.68 11.16 8.36
C MET A 144 -6.32 12.13 7.35
N ARG A 145 -5.99 13.42 7.44
CA ARG A 145 -6.50 14.44 6.50
C ARG A 145 -6.03 14.23 5.06
N ILE A 146 -4.96 13.48 4.84
CA ILE A 146 -4.45 13.15 3.50
C ILE A 146 -5.03 11.81 3.02
N ARG A 147 -5.00 10.78 3.86
CA ARG A 147 -5.41 9.43 3.48
C ARG A 147 -6.90 9.33 3.13
N ILE A 148 -7.77 9.96 3.93
CA ILE A 148 -9.22 9.84 3.74
C ILE A 148 -9.66 10.42 2.39
N PRO A 149 -9.37 11.69 2.05
CA PRO A 149 -9.80 12.24 0.78
C PRO A 149 -9.16 11.54 -0.42
N ALA A 150 -7.90 11.09 -0.31
CA ALA A 150 -7.28 10.32 -1.38
C ALA A 150 -7.97 8.96 -1.61
N ALA A 151 -8.28 8.22 -0.53
CA ALA A 151 -9.01 6.96 -0.61
C ALA A 151 -10.44 7.14 -1.14
N LEU A 152 -11.14 8.21 -0.70
CA LEU A 152 -12.46 8.54 -1.21
C LEU A 152 -12.44 8.95 -2.68
N ALA A 153 -11.43 9.69 -3.14
CA ALA A 153 -11.26 10.04 -4.54
C ALA A 153 -10.97 8.79 -5.40
N GLY A 154 -10.11 7.89 -4.94
CA GLY A 154 -9.82 6.63 -5.61
C GLY A 154 -11.05 5.73 -5.70
N ILE A 155 -11.68 5.41 -4.57
CA ILE A 155 -12.88 4.56 -4.55
C ILE A 155 -14.05 5.22 -5.30
N GLY A 156 -14.21 6.54 -5.18
CA GLY A 156 -15.22 7.31 -5.91
C GLY A 156 -15.03 7.22 -7.42
N TRP A 157 -13.79 7.29 -7.91
CA TRP A 157 -13.47 7.03 -9.32
C TRP A 157 -13.86 5.61 -9.73
N GLY A 158 -13.52 4.61 -8.91
CA GLY A 158 -13.90 3.21 -9.15
C GLY A 158 -15.42 3.04 -9.27
N ILE A 159 -16.20 3.63 -8.36
CA ILE A 159 -17.67 3.58 -8.39
C ILE A 159 -18.21 4.26 -9.66
N ALA A 160 -17.70 5.44 -10.02
CA ALA A 160 -18.12 6.14 -11.24
C ALA A 160 -17.85 5.30 -12.50
N CYS A 161 -16.68 4.67 -12.60
CA CYS A 161 -16.35 3.77 -13.71
C CYS A 161 -17.28 2.55 -13.78
N VAL A 162 -17.68 1.97 -12.64
CA VAL A 162 -18.62 0.85 -12.61
C VAL A 162 -20.01 1.27 -13.06
N VAL A 163 -20.49 2.44 -12.65
CA VAL A 163 -21.80 2.98 -13.06
C VAL A 163 -21.84 3.32 -14.55
N MET A 164 -20.71 3.73 -15.13
CA MET A 164 -20.57 4.02 -16.55
C MET A 164 -20.27 2.80 -17.42
N GLU A 165 -20.30 1.58 -16.86
CA GLU A 165 -19.97 0.32 -17.55
C GLU A 165 -18.58 0.34 -18.24
N ALA A 166 -17.63 1.04 -17.64
CA ALA A 166 -16.29 1.21 -18.18
C ALA A 166 -15.48 -0.10 -18.14
N PRO A 167 -14.49 -0.28 -19.04
CA PRO A 167 -13.66 -1.48 -19.06
C PRO A 167 -12.85 -1.66 -17.78
N VAL A 168 -12.48 -2.90 -17.45
CA VAL A 168 -11.76 -3.27 -16.21
C VAL A 168 -10.48 -2.46 -16.00
N ILE A 169 -9.79 -2.08 -17.06
CA ILE A 169 -8.58 -1.25 -17.02
C ILE A 169 -8.89 0.15 -16.45
N ALA A 170 -10.03 0.74 -16.83
CA ALA A 170 -10.45 2.05 -16.32
C ALA A 170 -10.85 1.97 -14.85
N ILE A 171 -11.47 0.86 -14.44
CA ILE A 171 -11.77 0.59 -13.03
C ILE A 171 -10.46 0.42 -12.25
N ALA A 172 -9.49 -0.34 -12.77
CA ALA A 172 -8.19 -0.59 -12.13
C ALA A 172 -7.39 0.69 -11.83
N ALA A 173 -7.64 1.77 -12.58
CA ALA A 173 -7.03 3.08 -12.36
C ALA A 173 -7.43 3.71 -11.00
N PHE A 174 -8.49 3.23 -10.34
CA PHE A 174 -8.89 3.70 -9.01
C PHE A 174 -7.72 3.71 -8.01
N LYS A 175 -6.86 2.68 -8.08
CA LYS A 175 -5.76 2.49 -7.14
C LYS A 175 -4.55 3.39 -7.45
N PRO A 176 -4.03 3.46 -8.69
CA PRO A 176 -3.05 4.48 -9.06
C PRO A 176 -3.49 5.90 -8.74
N ILE A 177 -4.76 6.26 -8.97
CA ILE A 177 -5.28 7.60 -8.66
C ILE A 177 -5.20 7.88 -7.16
N GLU A 178 -5.65 6.93 -6.32
CA GLU A 178 -5.49 7.03 -4.86
C GLU A 178 -4.03 7.25 -4.48
N SER A 179 -3.12 6.42 -4.99
CA SER A 179 -1.69 6.43 -4.64
C SER A 179 -0.96 7.69 -5.10
N VAL A 180 -1.28 8.21 -6.28
CA VAL A 180 -0.71 9.46 -6.79
C VAL A 180 -1.20 10.66 -5.97
N LEU A 181 -2.48 10.68 -5.60
CA LEU A 181 -3.02 11.71 -4.71
C LEU A 181 -2.38 11.65 -3.32
N LEU A 182 -2.23 10.46 -2.75
CA LEU A 182 -1.53 10.24 -1.49
C LEU A 182 -0.10 10.80 -1.55
N MET A 183 0.65 10.43 -2.59
CA MET A 183 2.04 10.86 -2.76
C MET A 183 2.15 12.37 -3.00
N GLY A 184 1.28 12.94 -3.83
CA GLY A 184 1.24 14.38 -4.09
C GLY A 184 0.94 15.20 -2.84
N PHE A 185 -0.06 14.78 -2.05
CA PHE A 185 -0.39 15.42 -0.78
C PHE A 185 0.70 15.21 0.27
N ALA A 186 1.35 14.04 0.32
CA ALA A 186 2.48 13.78 1.20
C ALA A 186 3.66 14.72 0.92
N VAL A 187 4.05 14.87 -0.35
CA VAL A 187 5.13 15.79 -0.76
C VAL A 187 4.77 17.25 -0.45
N LYS A 188 3.53 17.66 -0.72
CA LYS A 188 3.04 19.01 -0.38
C LYS A 188 3.07 19.26 1.13
N ALA A 189 2.70 18.28 1.94
CA ALA A 189 2.70 18.39 3.41
C ALA A 189 4.11 18.41 4.02
N LEU A 190 5.10 17.83 3.33
CA LEU A 190 6.53 17.90 3.68
C LEU A 190 7.13 19.29 3.46
N GLY A 191 6.67 20.03 2.45
CA GLY A 191 7.14 21.38 2.11
C GLY A 191 8.61 21.47 1.65
N ARG A 192 9.35 20.36 1.63
CA ARG A 192 10.73 20.23 1.13
C ARG A 192 10.89 18.85 0.49
N ASN A 193 11.53 18.78 -0.67
CA ASN A 193 11.74 17.52 -1.40
C ASN A 193 12.74 16.61 -0.68
N PRO A 194 12.30 15.49 -0.07
CA PRO A 194 13.20 14.58 0.64
C PRO A 194 14.11 13.78 -0.29
N LEU A 195 13.80 13.75 -1.60
CA LEU A 195 14.51 12.97 -2.62
C LEU A 195 15.85 13.59 -3.09
N THR A 196 16.19 14.81 -2.63
CA THR A 196 17.30 15.61 -3.19
C THR A 196 18.69 15.25 -2.67
N ARG A 197 18.83 14.37 -1.67
CA ARG A 197 20.13 14.02 -1.08
C ARG A 197 20.32 12.50 -1.06
N PHE A 198 20.91 11.97 -2.14
CA PHE A 198 21.30 10.58 -2.30
C PHE A 198 22.80 10.41 -2.03
N GLY A 199 23.19 9.39 -1.25
CA GLY A 199 24.60 9.08 -0.94
C GLY A 199 24.88 7.57 -0.90
N TRP A 200 25.81 7.10 -1.72
CA TRP A 200 26.11 5.65 -1.90
C TRP A 200 26.73 4.99 -0.66
N GLU A 201 27.59 5.70 0.07
CA GLU A 201 28.20 5.18 1.31
C GLU A 201 27.15 4.99 2.42
N GLN A 202 26.17 5.89 2.51
CA GLN A 202 25.07 5.81 3.49
C GLN A 202 24.09 4.68 3.17
N MET A 203 23.88 4.36 1.89
CA MET A 203 23.05 3.22 1.49
C MET A 203 23.62 1.89 2.01
N LYS A 204 24.95 1.78 2.13
CA LYS A 204 25.61 0.60 2.73
C LYS A 204 25.40 0.54 4.24
N ASP A 205 25.44 1.67 4.95
CA ASP A 205 25.13 1.74 6.38
C ASP A 205 23.66 1.38 6.65
N LEU A 206 22.75 1.86 5.79
CA LEU A 206 21.33 1.54 5.86
C LEU A 206 21.10 0.04 5.62
N LEU A 207 21.78 -0.56 4.63
CA LEU A 207 21.78 -2.02 4.39
C LEU A 207 22.35 -2.82 5.57
N ALA A 208 23.38 -2.32 6.25
CA ALA A 208 23.95 -2.95 7.44
C ALA A 208 22.96 -2.95 8.61
N GLN A 209 22.22 -1.84 8.79
CA GLN A 209 21.15 -1.72 9.79
C GLN A 209 19.86 -2.46 9.38
N LEU A 210 19.64 -2.65 8.08
CA LEU A 210 18.51 -3.39 7.50
C LEU A 210 18.48 -4.88 7.88
N LYS A 211 19.61 -5.46 8.34
CA LYS A 211 19.65 -6.84 8.83
C LYS A 211 18.59 -7.11 9.91
N VAL A 212 18.24 -6.09 10.71
CA VAL A 212 17.17 -6.18 11.71
C VAL A 212 15.78 -6.05 11.06
N GLY A 213 15.60 -5.17 10.07
CA GLY A 213 14.35 -5.00 9.30
C GLY A 213 14.00 -6.21 8.41
N LEU A 214 14.99 -6.96 7.96
CA LEU A 214 14.83 -8.22 7.24
C LEU A 214 14.09 -9.28 8.08
N VAL A 215 14.27 -9.30 9.41
CA VAL A 215 13.54 -10.20 10.31
C VAL A 215 12.05 -9.84 10.34
N PHE A 216 11.71 -8.55 10.40
CA PHE A 216 10.32 -8.08 10.32
C PHE A 216 9.68 -8.38 8.97
N THR A 217 10.45 -8.22 7.88
CA THR A 217 10.02 -8.61 6.54
C THR A 217 9.78 -10.11 6.44
N GLY A 218 10.67 -10.92 7.01
CA GLY A 218 10.54 -12.37 7.09
C GLY A 218 9.27 -12.77 7.84
N MET A 219 8.99 -12.13 8.98
CA MET A 219 7.75 -12.36 9.73
C MET A 219 6.50 -11.98 8.91
N ALA A 220 6.49 -10.82 8.27
CA ALA A 220 5.35 -10.37 7.45
C ALA A 220 5.15 -11.27 6.21
N GLY A 221 6.24 -11.66 5.55
CA GLY A 221 6.22 -12.60 4.43
C GLY A 221 5.72 -13.99 4.84
N CYS A 222 6.20 -14.52 5.96
CA CYS A 222 5.71 -15.77 6.53
C CYS A 222 4.24 -15.70 6.93
N ALA A 223 3.78 -14.58 7.51
CA ALA A 223 2.38 -14.39 7.87
C ALA A 223 1.47 -14.34 6.63
N MET A 224 1.89 -13.68 5.54
CA MET A 224 1.13 -13.67 4.29
C MET A 224 1.13 -15.03 3.59
N LEU A 225 2.28 -15.71 3.56
CA LEU A 225 2.37 -17.07 3.03
C LEU A 225 1.47 -18.01 3.83
N TYR A 226 1.47 -17.93 5.16
CA TYR A 226 0.57 -18.67 6.01
C TYR A 226 -0.90 -18.38 5.68
N ASN A 227 -1.28 -17.11 5.55
CA ASN A 227 -2.66 -16.74 5.27
C ASN A 227 -3.13 -17.24 3.89
N LYS A 228 -2.27 -17.13 2.86
CA LYS A 228 -2.59 -17.66 1.52
C LYS A 228 -2.56 -19.19 1.46
N LEU A 229 -1.61 -19.83 2.15
CA LEU A 229 -1.56 -21.29 2.25
C LEU A 229 -2.79 -21.86 2.94
N ASN A 230 -3.30 -21.20 3.98
CA ASN A 230 -4.56 -21.57 4.63
C ASN A 230 -5.74 -21.50 3.66
N VAL A 231 -5.82 -20.45 2.84
CA VAL A 231 -6.87 -20.33 1.81
C VAL A 231 -6.74 -21.43 0.75
N PHE A 232 -5.52 -21.75 0.29
CA PHE A 232 -5.29 -22.87 -0.64
C PHE A 232 -5.62 -24.23 -0.02
N PHE A 233 -5.32 -24.43 1.27
CA PHE A 233 -5.69 -25.64 2.02
C PHE A 233 -7.21 -25.77 2.18
N LEU A 234 -7.89 -24.69 2.56
CA LEU A 234 -9.35 -24.64 2.67
C LEU A 234 -10.03 -24.93 1.33
N LYS A 235 -9.50 -24.39 0.23
CA LYS A 235 -10.00 -24.69 -1.11
C LYS A 235 -9.86 -26.18 -1.49
N LYS A 236 -8.75 -26.80 -1.09
CA LYS A 236 -8.45 -28.19 -1.42
C LYS A 236 -9.21 -29.22 -0.56
N TYR A 237 -9.52 -28.88 0.70
CA TYR A 237 -10.15 -29.81 1.65
C TYR A 237 -11.61 -29.46 2.02
N GLY A 238 -12.04 -28.20 1.87
CA GLY A 238 -13.39 -27.73 2.19
C GLY A 238 -14.31 -27.49 0.97
N GLY A 239 -13.75 -27.49 -0.26
CA GLY A 239 -14.49 -27.19 -1.49
C GLY A 239 -14.81 -25.69 -1.66
N ASP A 240 -15.32 -25.30 -2.84
CA ASP A 240 -15.59 -23.88 -3.22
C ASP A 240 -16.59 -23.14 -2.30
N ALA A 241 -17.26 -23.84 -1.37
CA ALA A 241 -18.17 -23.25 -0.39
C ALA A 241 -17.47 -22.83 0.93
N ALA A 242 -16.21 -23.23 1.14
CA ALA A 242 -15.44 -22.97 2.37
C ALA A 242 -14.40 -21.83 2.24
N VAL A 243 -14.34 -21.19 1.07
CA VAL A 243 -13.41 -20.10 0.70
C VAL A 243 -14.21 -18.84 0.42
#